data_AF-A0A3R9RMK9-F1
#
_entry.id   AF-A0A3R9RMK9-F1
#
_cell.length_a   1.000
_cell.length_b   1.000
_cell.length_c   1.000
_cell.angle_alpha   90.00
_cell.angle_beta   90.00
_cell.angle_gamma   90.00
#
_symmetry.space_group_name_H-M   'P 1'
#
loop_
_entity.id
_entity.type
_entity.pdbx_description
1 polymer ?
#
loop_
_entity_poly.entity_id
_entity_poly.type
_entity_poly.pdbx_seq_one_letter_code
_entity_poly.pdbx_strand_id
1 'polypeptide(L)'
;MQKPAAPAPTNVTPAPAKPAVQNPDTIIEETIGEPDYLDPAVDYETAGGEVITNVYETLTWYNGTRADQIIPWLAERYEVSPDGMSYTFYLRKGIKFHDGTPFNATAVNYSLVRAIVIADPDGPAWMLGPIRGAEELMEKIWAGNATWDDVKAWLAK
;
A
#
# COMPACT_ATOMS: atom_id res chain seq x y z
N MET A 1 -35.69 -63.11 -25.49
CA MET A 1 -34.97 -62.00 -24.84
C MET A 1 -34.59 -60.99 -25.92
N GLN A 2 -35.25 -59.83 -25.96
CA GLN A 2 -34.97 -58.77 -26.95
C GLN A 2 -33.82 -57.89 -26.44
N LYS A 3 -32.84 -57.62 -27.31
CA LYS A 3 -31.69 -56.75 -27.02
C LYS A 3 -32.17 -55.29 -26.88
N PRO A 4 -31.72 -54.52 -25.86
CA PRO A 4 -32.12 -53.12 -25.71
C PRO A 4 -31.64 -52.27 -26.90
N ALA A 5 -32.49 -51.36 -27.36
CA ALA A 5 -32.13 -50.38 -28.39
C ALA A 5 -31.11 -49.37 -27.84
N ALA A 6 -30.12 -49.01 -28.66
CA ALA A 6 -29.12 -48.00 -28.31
C ALA A 6 -29.77 -46.60 -28.24
N PRO A 7 -29.37 -45.74 -27.30
CA PRO A 7 -29.90 -44.38 -27.19
C PRO A 7 -29.50 -43.54 -28.41
N ALA A 8 -30.40 -42.68 -28.86
CA ALA A 8 -30.14 -41.75 -29.96
C ALA A 8 -29.05 -40.73 -29.56
N PRO A 9 -28.21 -40.28 -30.51
CA PRO A 9 -27.20 -39.26 -30.23
C PRO A 9 -27.88 -37.95 -29.84
N THR A 10 -27.55 -37.46 -28.64
CA THR A 10 -27.95 -36.14 -28.17
C THR A 10 -27.17 -35.08 -28.95
N ASN A 11 -27.86 -34.35 -29.82
CA ASN A 11 -27.33 -33.12 -30.41
C ASN A 11 -27.19 -32.06 -29.30
N VAL A 12 -25.99 -31.93 -28.75
CA VAL A 12 -25.63 -30.80 -27.88
C VAL A 12 -25.46 -29.57 -28.77
N THR A 13 -26.41 -28.64 -28.69
CA THR A 13 -26.25 -27.31 -29.28
C THR A 13 -25.05 -26.62 -28.61
N PRO A 14 -24.06 -26.11 -29.36
CA PRO A 14 -22.96 -25.37 -28.78
C PRO A 14 -23.50 -24.15 -28.03
N ALA A 15 -23.00 -23.89 -26.83
CA ALA A 15 -23.30 -22.65 -26.13
C ALA A 15 -22.90 -21.46 -27.00
N PRO A 16 -23.71 -20.37 -27.03
CA PRO A 16 -23.35 -19.18 -27.79
C PRO A 16 -21.98 -18.65 -27.34
N ALA A 17 -21.13 -18.30 -28.31
CA ALA A 17 -19.82 -17.74 -28.03
C ALA A 17 -19.98 -16.45 -27.21
N LYS A 18 -19.22 -16.34 -26.11
CA LYS A 18 -19.19 -15.13 -25.29
C LYS A 18 -18.76 -13.95 -26.17
N PRO A 19 -19.47 -12.80 -26.14
CA PRO A 19 -19.07 -11.63 -26.91
C PRO A 19 -17.63 -11.24 -26.58
N ALA A 20 -16.86 -10.85 -27.60
CA ALA A 20 -15.51 -10.35 -27.40
C ALA A 20 -15.55 -9.07 -26.54
N VAL A 21 -14.76 -9.04 -25.47
CA VAL A 21 -14.61 -7.85 -24.62
C VAL A 21 -13.86 -6.80 -25.43
N GLN A 22 -14.42 -5.60 -25.55
CA GLN A 22 -13.71 -4.47 -26.14
C GLN A 22 -12.62 -4.01 -25.17
N ASN A 23 -11.39 -3.82 -25.67
CA ASN A 23 -10.21 -3.44 -24.88
C ASN A 23 -9.96 -4.39 -23.68
N PRO A 24 -9.64 -5.67 -23.94
CA PRO A 24 -9.51 -6.67 -22.87
C PRO A 24 -8.40 -6.36 -21.85
N ASP A 25 -7.46 -5.48 -22.21
CA ASP A 25 -6.34 -5.04 -21.35
C ASP A 25 -6.60 -3.68 -20.67
N THR A 26 -7.84 -3.16 -20.73
CA THR A 26 -8.20 -1.87 -20.15
C THR A 26 -9.32 -2.03 -19.14
N ILE A 27 -9.09 -1.50 -17.94
CA ILE A 27 -10.12 -1.32 -16.93
C ILE A 27 -10.53 0.15 -16.96
N ILE A 28 -11.83 0.41 -17.03
CA ILE A 28 -12.42 1.74 -16.87
C ILE A 28 -13.23 1.68 -15.58
N GLU A 29 -12.88 2.54 -14.64
CA GLU A 29 -13.52 2.66 -13.34
C GLU A 29 -14.19 4.03 -13.22
N GLU A 30 -15.39 4.05 -12.64
CA GLU A 30 -16.05 5.26 -12.19
C GLU A 30 -15.75 5.41 -10.70
N THR A 31 -15.10 6.50 -10.32
CA THR A 31 -14.75 6.80 -8.93
C THR A 31 -15.67 7.88 -8.35
N ILE A 32 -15.63 8.06 -7.04
CA ILE A 32 -16.52 8.97 -6.29
C ILE A 32 -16.18 10.47 -6.49
N GLY A 33 -15.02 10.79 -7.06
CA GLY A 33 -14.53 12.15 -7.27
C GLY A 33 -13.14 12.20 -7.93
N GLU A 34 -12.62 13.41 -8.12
CA GLU A 34 -11.22 13.60 -8.54
C GLU A 34 -10.30 13.61 -7.31
N PRO A 35 -9.04 13.14 -7.43
CA PRO A 35 -8.10 13.15 -6.32
C PRO A 35 -7.67 14.59 -5.98
N ASP A 36 -7.70 14.95 -4.70
CA ASP A 36 -7.22 16.25 -4.23
C ASP A 36 -5.68 16.28 -4.22
N TYR A 37 -5.06 15.17 -3.83
CA TYR A 37 -3.61 15.00 -3.74
C TYR A 37 -3.18 13.63 -4.28
N LEU A 38 -1.91 13.55 -4.68
CA LEU A 38 -1.26 12.29 -5.10
C LEU A 38 0.04 12.03 -4.33
N ASP A 39 0.29 12.82 -3.28
CA ASP A 39 1.44 12.64 -2.40
C ASP A 39 1.01 11.80 -1.18
N PRO A 40 1.55 10.59 -0.96
CA PRO A 40 1.13 9.73 0.14
C PRO A 40 1.45 10.28 1.54
N ALA A 41 2.22 11.37 1.65
CA ALA A 41 2.45 12.06 2.92
C ALA A 41 1.40 13.13 3.24
N VAL A 42 0.52 13.46 2.30
CA VAL A 42 -0.50 14.52 2.40
C VAL A 42 -1.90 13.98 2.13
N ASP A 43 -2.04 13.10 1.13
CA ASP A 43 -3.32 12.55 0.72
C ASP A 43 -4.00 11.76 1.86
N TYR A 44 -5.26 12.11 2.13
CA TYR A 44 -6.08 11.47 3.16
C TYR A 44 -7.55 11.39 2.76
N GLU A 45 -7.78 11.01 1.50
CA GLU A 45 -9.11 10.78 0.94
C GLU A 45 -9.11 9.54 0.03
N THR A 46 -10.27 9.14 -0.51
CA THR A 46 -10.41 7.83 -1.17
C THR A 46 -9.96 7.84 -2.64
N ALA A 47 -10.29 8.88 -3.40
CA ALA A 47 -9.97 8.98 -4.83
C ALA A 47 -8.45 9.05 -5.06
N GLY A 48 -7.73 9.85 -4.27
CA GLY A 48 -6.27 9.91 -4.23
C GLY A 48 -5.66 8.58 -3.79
N GLY A 49 -6.18 8.00 -2.72
CA GLY A 49 -5.75 6.68 -2.21
C GLY A 49 -5.86 5.55 -3.23
N GLU A 50 -6.93 5.53 -4.03
CA GLU A 50 -7.12 4.58 -5.15
C GLU A 50 -6.01 4.71 -6.19
N VAL A 51 -5.67 5.95 -6.59
CA VAL A 51 -4.57 6.17 -7.54
C VAL A 51 -3.21 5.84 -6.91
N ILE A 52 -2.96 6.28 -5.68
CA ILE A 52 -1.71 6.09 -4.96
C ILE A 52 -1.39 4.60 -4.78
N THR A 53 -2.36 3.77 -4.43
CA THR A 53 -2.15 2.33 -4.22
C THR A 53 -1.83 1.56 -5.51
N ASN A 54 -2.02 2.14 -6.68
CA ASN A 54 -1.58 1.58 -7.95
C ASN A 54 -0.12 1.94 -8.31
N VAL A 55 0.46 2.96 -7.65
CA VAL A 55 1.79 3.51 -7.98
C VAL A 55 2.80 3.29 -6.84
N TYR A 56 2.36 3.32 -5.59
CA TYR A 56 3.17 3.17 -4.39
C TYR A 56 2.90 1.83 -3.70
N GLU A 57 3.96 1.21 -3.19
CA GLU A 57 3.89 -0.03 -2.44
C GLU A 57 4.36 0.15 -0.99
N THR A 58 3.79 -0.60 -0.07
CA THR A 58 4.17 -0.59 1.35
C THR A 58 5.16 -1.72 1.68
N LEU A 59 5.72 -1.68 2.90
CA LEU A 59 6.57 -2.78 3.40
C LEU A 59 5.79 -4.09 3.60
N THR A 60 4.53 -3.98 3.97
CA THR A 60 3.63 -5.09 4.31
C THR A 60 2.22 -4.79 3.83
N TRP A 61 1.47 -5.81 3.43
CA TRP A 61 0.14 -5.64 2.85
C TRP A 61 -0.92 -6.46 3.60
N TYR A 62 -2.19 -6.16 3.35
CA TYR A 62 -3.29 -6.99 3.82
C TYR A 62 -3.36 -8.30 3.04
N ASN A 63 -3.69 -9.40 3.72
CA ASN A 63 -4.13 -10.58 3.02
C ASN A 63 -5.52 -10.33 2.43
N GLY A 64 -5.66 -10.36 1.10
CA GLY A 64 -6.92 -10.07 0.40
C GLY A 64 -8.10 -10.98 0.73
N THR A 65 -7.89 -12.05 1.50
CA THR A 65 -8.95 -12.93 2.03
C THR A 65 -9.12 -12.84 3.54
N ARG A 66 -8.19 -12.18 4.24
CA ARG A 66 -8.08 -12.17 5.70
C ARG A 66 -7.52 -10.83 6.19
N ALA A 67 -8.39 -9.89 6.50
CA ALA A 67 -7.99 -8.57 6.98
C ALA A 67 -7.23 -8.61 8.33
N ASP A 68 -7.35 -9.70 9.10
CA ASP A 68 -6.63 -9.91 10.36
C ASP A 68 -5.17 -10.36 10.15
N GLN A 69 -4.74 -10.58 8.90
CA GLN A 69 -3.41 -11.05 8.56
C GLN A 69 -2.67 -10.03 7.71
N ILE A 70 -1.56 -9.55 8.26
CA ILE A 70 -0.58 -8.73 7.55
C ILE A 70 0.48 -9.66 6.95
N ILE A 71 0.79 -9.46 5.67
CA ILE A 71 1.73 -10.27 4.90
C ILE A 71 2.93 -9.44 4.42
N PRO A 72 4.10 -10.05 4.21
CA PRO A 72 5.25 -9.36 3.62
C PRO A 72 4.94 -8.83 2.21
N TRP A 73 5.37 -7.60 1.91
CA TRP A 73 5.27 -6.99 0.59
C TRP A 73 6.65 -6.52 0.10
N LEU A 74 7.01 -5.23 0.15
CA LEU A 74 8.38 -4.77 -0.15
C LEU A 74 9.42 -5.27 0.88
N ALA A 75 8.99 -5.54 2.11
CA ALA A 75 9.78 -6.34 3.05
C ALA A 75 9.58 -7.83 2.73
N GLU A 76 10.67 -8.61 2.73
CA GLU A 76 10.60 -10.07 2.57
C GLU A 76 10.15 -10.76 3.87
N ARG A 77 10.47 -10.15 5.02
CA ARG A 77 10.07 -10.55 6.37
C ARG A 77 10.33 -9.40 7.35
N TYR A 78 9.82 -9.53 8.56
CA TYR A 78 10.19 -8.65 9.67
C TYR A 78 10.28 -9.44 10.98
N GLU A 79 11.01 -8.90 11.93
CA GLU A 79 11.13 -9.41 13.29
C GLU A 79 10.60 -8.36 14.27
N VAL A 80 9.96 -8.83 15.34
CA VAL A 80 9.44 -7.97 16.41
C VAL A 80 10.17 -8.31 17.70
N SER A 81 10.64 -7.29 18.42
CA SER A 81 11.28 -7.48 19.73
C SER A 81 10.30 -8.06 20.76
N PRO A 82 10.78 -8.71 21.83
CA PRO A 82 9.91 -9.30 22.85
C PRO A 82 8.96 -8.32 23.54
N ASP A 83 9.34 -7.04 23.62
CA ASP A 83 8.54 -5.96 24.20
C ASP A 83 7.58 -5.31 23.18
N GLY A 84 7.62 -5.71 21.90
CA GLY A 84 6.79 -5.15 20.85
C GLY A 84 7.16 -3.73 20.41
N MET A 85 8.27 -3.17 20.90
CA MET A 85 8.64 -1.76 20.68
C MET A 85 9.64 -1.54 19.54
N SER A 86 10.23 -2.62 19.01
CA SER A 86 11.17 -2.56 17.89
C SER A 86 10.78 -3.54 16.79
N TYR A 87 10.75 -3.04 15.55
CA TYR A 87 10.48 -3.83 14.36
C TYR A 87 11.69 -3.74 13.43
N THR A 88 12.21 -4.90 13.02
CA THR A 88 13.31 -5.00 12.06
C THR A 88 12.77 -5.53 10.75
N PHE A 89 12.70 -4.69 9.71
CA PHE A 89 12.26 -5.09 8.37
C PHE A 89 13.44 -5.50 7.50
N TYR A 90 13.33 -6.65 6.84
CA TYR A 90 14.31 -7.13 5.87
C TYR A 90 13.76 -6.88 4.47
N LEU A 91 14.43 -6.01 3.71
CA LEU A 91 13.93 -5.55 2.41
C LEU A 91 14.29 -6.51 1.28
N ARG A 92 13.35 -6.71 0.35
CA ARG A 92 13.61 -7.42 -0.92
C ARG A 92 14.76 -6.76 -1.69
N LYS A 93 15.54 -7.57 -2.39
CA LYS A 93 16.69 -7.12 -3.19
C LYS A 93 16.32 -7.00 -4.66
N GLY A 94 17.02 -6.11 -5.36
CA GLY A 94 16.86 -5.90 -6.80
C GLY A 94 15.64 -5.07 -7.21
N ILE A 95 14.83 -4.61 -6.25
CA ILE A 95 13.71 -3.70 -6.51
C ILE A 95 14.24 -2.31 -6.86
N LYS A 96 13.59 -1.67 -7.83
CA LYS A 96 13.91 -0.32 -8.30
C LYS A 96 12.64 0.49 -8.43
N PHE A 97 12.75 1.78 -8.20
CA PHE A 97 11.70 2.73 -8.58
C PHE A 97 11.62 2.87 -10.11
N HIS A 98 10.57 3.52 -10.60
CA HIS A 98 10.34 3.69 -12.04
C HIS A 98 11.44 4.48 -12.77
N ASP A 99 12.21 5.30 -12.04
CA ASP A 99 13.38 6.02 -12.57
C ASP A 99 14.68 5.18 -12.59
N GLY A 100 14.61 3.93 -12.11
CA GLY A 100 15.72 3.00 -12.03
C GLY A 100 16.57 3.11 -10.76
N THR A 101 16.29 4.06 -9.86
CA THR A 101 16.96 4.15 -8.56
C THR A 101 16.64 2.93 -7.69
N PRO A 102 17.61 2.41 -6.91
CA PRO A 102 17.40 1.21 -6.11
C PRO A 102 16.53 1.49 -4.88
N PHE A 103 15.55 0.62 -4.63
CA PHE A 103 14.82 0.61 -3.37
C PHE A 103 15.70 0.04 -2.25
N ASN A 104 15.80 0.75 -1.12
CA ASN A 104 16.64 0.39 0.01
C ASN A 104 16.15 1.03 1.32
N ALA A 105 16.83 0.73 2.43
CA ALA A 105 16.46 1.20 3.76
C ALA A 105 16.53 2.73 3.89
N THR A 106 17.41 3.41 3.15
CA THR A 106 17.48 4.88 3.13
C THR A 106 16.21 5.47 2.52
N ALA A 107 15.67 4.88 1.46
CA ALA A 107 14.41 5.33 0.85
C ALA A 107 13.22 5.16 1.80
N VAL A 108 13.15 4.03 2.51
CA VAL A 108 12.13 3.77 3.54
C VAL A 108 12.24 4.76 4.70
N ASN A 109 13.45 4.99 5.20
CA ASN A 109 13.67 5.96 6.27
C ASN A 109 13.26 7.37 5.82
N TYR A 110 13.63 7.77 4.61
CA TYR A 110 13.27 9.06 4.05
C TYR A 110 11.75 9.25 3.95
N SER A 111 10.99 8.26 3.48
CA SER A 111 9.53 8.41 3.34
C SER A 111 8.83 8.60 4.69
N LEU A 112 9.21 7.82 5.72
CA LEU A 112 8.67 7.96 7.08
C LEU A 112 9.03 9.31 7.70
N VAL A 113 10.31 9.69 7.63
CA VAL A 113 10.79 10.98 8.14
C VAL A 113 10.10 12.14 7.45
N ARG A 114 9.94 12.08 6.12
CA ARG A 114 9.27 13.12 5.34
C ARG A 114 7.82 13.30 5.78
N ALA A 115 7.06 12.21 5.94
CA ALA A 115 5.67 12.29 6.39
C ALA A 115 5.56 12.92 7.79
N ILE A 116 6.42 12.53 8.72
CA ILE A 116 6.45 13.09 10.09
C ILE A 116 6.88 14.56 10.11
N VAL A 117 7.80 14.97 9.24
CA VAL A 117 8.29 16.36 9.18
C VAL A 117 7.30 17.28 8.44
N ILE A 118 6.59 16.76 7.43
CA ILE A 118 5.48 17.48 6.79
C ILE A 118 4.37 17.70 7.81
N ALA A 119 4.00 16.65 8.56
CA ALA A 119 2.95 16.68 9.57
C ALA A 119 1.72 17.45 9.11
N ASP A 120 1.23 17.15 7.90
CA ASP A 120 0.04 17.83 7.40
C ASP A 120 -1.12 17.56 8.38
N PRO A 121 -1.77 18.60 8.94
CA PRO A 121 -2.82 18.43 9.93
C PRO A 121 -4.05 17.70 9.37
N ASP A 122 -4.27 17.77 8.07
CA ASP A 122 -5.36 17.08 7.37
C ASP A 122 -4.88 15.77 6.72
N GLY A 123 -3.59 15.46 6.82
CA GLY A 123 -2.95 14.30 6.20
C GLY A 123 -2.77 13.08 7.12
N PRO A 124 -2.12 12.01 6.61
CA PRO A 124 -2.03 10.71 7.31
C PRO A 124 -0.95 10.65 8.39
N ALA A 125 -0.18 11.72 8.64
CA ALA A 125 1.01 11.69 9.49
C ALA A 125 0.73 11.26 10.94
N TRP A 126 -0.47 11.55 11.47
CA TRP A 126 -0.90 11.14 12.81
C TRP A 126 -0.80 9.62 13.05
N MET A 127 -0.92 8.80 12.00
CA MET A 127 -0.78 7.35 12.10
C MET A 127 0.65 6.90 12.47
N LEU A 128 1.64 7.77 12.25
CA LEU A 128 3.05 7.53 12.57
C LEU A 128 3.42 7.97 13.99
N GLY A 129 2.49 8.54 14.75
CA GLY A 129 2.69 8.95 16.15
C GLY A 129 3.33 7.89 17.05
N PRO A 130 2.98 6.59 16.94
CA PRO A 130 3.60 5.54 17.75
C PRO A 130 5.10 5.31 17.51
N ILE A 131 5.69 5.85 16.43
CA ILE A 131 7.14 5.82 16.24
C ILE A 131 7.78 6.68 17.34
N ARG A 132 8.78 6.10 18.03
CA ARG A 132 9.46 6.72 19.17
C ARG A 132 9.81 8.19 18.89
N GLY A 133 9.19 9.11 19.63
CA GLY A 133 9.49 10.54 19.54
C GLY A 133 8.77 11.31 18.42
N ALA A 134 7.97 10.64 17.58
CA ALA A 134 7.33 11.24 16.41
C ALA A 134 6.13 12.10 16.80
N GLU A 135 5.28 11.63 17.71
CA GLU A 135 4.13 12.39 18.22
C GLU A 135 4.57 13.73 18.83
N GLU A 136 5.58 13.72 19.70
CA GLU A 136 6.07 14.95 20.34
C GLU A 136 6.72 15.92 19.33
N LEU A 137 7.28 15.41 18.23
CA LEU A 137 7.78 16.26 17.15
C LEU A 137 6.62 16.86 16.34
N MET A 138 5.61 16.07 16.01
CA MET A 138 4.43 16.55 15.26
C MET A 138 3.63 17.58 16.07
N GLU A 139 3.46 17.39 17.38
CA GLU A 139 2.84 18.39 18.27
C GLU A 139 3.57 19.74 18.19
N LYS A 140 4.91 19.73 18.17
CA LYS A 140 5.70 20.95 17.98
C LYS A 140 5.49 21.58 16.61
N ILE A 141 5.40 20.77 15.56
CA ILE A 141 5.16 21.25 14.20
C ILE A 141 3.80 21.93 14.12
N TRP A 142 2.74 21.29 14.62
CA TRP A 142 1.38 21.84 14.63
C TRP A 142 1.25 23.09 15.51
N ALA A 143 2.00 23.15 16.61
CA ALA A 143 2.09 24.36 17.43
C ALA A 143 2.88 25.50 16.76
N GLY A 144 3.49 25.27 15.58
CA GLY A 144 4.32 26.24 14.87
C GLY A 144 5.62 26.58 15.58
N ASN A 145 6.10 25.71 16.49
CA ASN A 145 7.27 25.95 17.33
C ASN A 145 8.44 24.99 17.06
N ALA A 146 8.28 24.05 16.12
CA ALA A 146 9.34 23.12 15.74
C ALA A 146 10.51 23.83 15.03
N THR A 147 11.71 23.36 15.31
CA THR A 147 12.94 23.78 14.63
C THR A 147 13.63 22.60 13.96
N TRP A 148 14.58 22.89 13.07
CA TRP A 148 15.45 21.86 12.49
C TRP A 148 16.30 21.13 13.52
N ASP A 149 16.58 21.73 14.67
CA ASP A 149 17.33 21.08 15.74
C ASP A 149 16.44 20.07 16.50
N ASP A 150 15.13 20.32 16.60
CA ASP A 150 14.18 19.32 17.10
C ASP A 150 14.11 18.09 16.18
N VAL A 151 14.07 18.32 14.85
CA VAL A 151 14.10 17.23 13.86
C VAL A 151 15.38 16.41 13.98
N LYS A 152 16.55 17.06 14.05
CA LYS A 152 17.84 16.36 14.21
C LYS A 152 17.91 15.61 15.54
N ALA A 153 17.40 16.19 16.63
CA ALA A 153 17.37 15.55 17.93
C ALA A 153 16.47 14.30 17.92
N TRP A 154 15.33 14.35 17.22
CA TRP A 154 14.48 13.19 17.03
C TRP A 154 15.16 12.08 16.22
N LEU A 155 15.79 12.43 15.10
CA LEU A 155 16.53 11.47 14.25
C LEU A 155 17.72 10.78 14.94
N ALA A 156 18.19 11.33 16.06
CA ALA A 156 19.28 10.78 16.85
C ALA A 156 18.84 9.83 17.98
N LYS A 157 17.54 9.62 18.18
CA LYS A 157 16.97 8.73 19.21
C LYS A 157 17.04 7.25 18.84
#